data_AF-A0A8F3EP38-F1
#
_entry.id   AF-A0A8F3EP38-F1
#
_cell.length_a   1.000
_cell.length_b   1.000
_cell.length_c   1.000
_cell.angle_alpha   90.00
_cell.angle_beta   90.00
_cell.angle_gamma   90.00
#
_symmetry.space_group_name_H-M   'P 1'
#
loop_
_entity.id
_entity.type
_entity.pdbx_description
1 polymer ?
#
loop_
_entity_poly.entity_id
_entity_poly.type
_entity_poly.pdbx_seq_one_letter_code
_entity_poly.pdbx_strand_id
1 'polypeptide(L)'
;SWQRCQVHFLRNIFTTIPKKNSKSFREAVKGIFKFTDINLAREAKNRLIHDYIDQPKYSKACASLDDGFEDAFQYTVQGNSHNRLKSTNLIERLNQEVRRREKIIRIFPNQTSANRLIGAVLMDLHDEWIYSSRKYINFDK
;
A
#
# COMPACT_ATOMS: atom_id res chain seq x y z
N SER A 1 14.29 -1.01 8.89
CA SER A 1 12.82 -0.97 9.02
C SER A 1 12.18 -1.33 7.69
N TRP A 2 10.91 -1.77 7.67
CA TRP A 2 10.18 -2.23 6.48
C TRP A 2 9.13 -1.17 6.08
N GLN A 3 9.09 -0.74 4.82
CA GLN A 3 7.96 0.03 4.27
C GLN A 3 6.65 -0.79 4.18
N ARG A 4 5.63 -0.39 4.92
CA ARG A 4 4.29 -0.98 4.85
C ARG A 4 3.43 -0.28 3.79
N CYS A 5 2.69 -1.05 2.99
CA CYS A 5 1.74 -0.47 2.01
C CYS A 5 0.60 0.26 2.73
N GLN A 6 0.47 1.58 2.51
CA GLN A 6 -0.54 2.42 3.16
C GLN A 6 -1.97 2.04 2.77
N VAL A 7 -2.20 1.59 1.53
CA VAL A 7 -3.53 1.16 1.05
C VAL A 7 -4.02 -0.05 1.85
N HIS A 8 -3.16 -1.05 2.01
CA HIS A 8 -3.47 -2.24 2.80
C HIS A 8 -3.58 -1.93 4.29
N PHE A 9 -2.71 -1.07 4.80
CA PHE A 9 -2.75 -0.66 6.20
C PHE A 9 -4.06 0.07 6.55
N LEU A 10 -4.48 1.03 5.73
CA LEU A 10 -5.78 1.71 5.87
C LEU A 10 -6.94 0.71 5.83
N ARG A 11 -6.91 -0.27 4.92
CA ARG A 11 -7.95 -1.30 4.85
C ARG A 11 -8.01 -2.11 6.15
N ASN A 12 -6.85 -2.51 6.69
CA ASN A 12 -6.76 -3.26 7.95
C ASN A 12 -7.26 -2.44 9.15
N ILE A 13 -6.95 -1.14 9.22
CA ILE A 13 -7.49 -0.26 10.26
C ILE A 13 -9.02 -0.17 10.12
N PHE A 14 -9.54 -0.04 8.91
CA PHE A 14 -10.99 0.11 8.70
C PHE A 14 -11.80 -1.17 8.86
N THR A 15 -11.17 -2.35 8.93
CA THR A 15 -11.88 -3.60 9.26
C THR A 15 -12.14 -3.74 10.76
N THR A 16 -11.41 -3.03 11.62
CA THR A 16 -11.57 -3.12 13.09
C THR A 16 -12.64 -2.18 13.65
N ILE A 17 -13.17 -1.26 12.82
CA ILE A 17 -14.16 -0.25 13.23
C ILE A 17 -15.56 -0.56 12.67
N PRO A 18 -16.65 -0.09 13.34
CA PRO A 18 -18.00 -0.23 12.82
C PRO A 18 -18.19 0.37 11.43
N LYS A 19 -19.07 -0.22 10.60
CA LYS A 19 -19.40 0.31 9.27
C LYS A 19 -20.26 1.58 9.33
N LYS A 20 -21.21 1.63 10.27
CA LYS A 20 -22.09 2.78 10.52
C LYS A 20 -21.43 3.74 11.50
N ASN A 21 -21.72 5.04 11.40
CA ASN A 21 -21.29 6.09 12.33
C ASN A 21 -19.76 6.17 12.55
N SER A 22 -18.96 5.77 11.56
CA SER A 22 -17.48 5.87 11.60
C SER A 22 -16.90 6.78 10.53
N LYS A 23 -17.75 7.54 9.83
CA LYS A 23 -17.34 8.41 8.71
C LYS A 23 -16.28 9.43 9.15
N SER A 24 -16.53 10.15 10.24
CA SER A 24 -15.60 11.16 10.79
C SER A 24 -14.22 10.56 11.08
N PHE A 25 -14.17 9.45 11.84
CA PHE A 25 -12.92 8.74 12.13
C PHE A 25 -12.19 8.29 10.86
N ARG A 26 -12.91 7.70 9.89
CA ARG A 26 -12.31 7.26 8.61
C ARG A 26 -11.71 8.43 7.82
N GLU A 27 -12.39 9.57 7.79
CA GLU A 27 -11.92 10.77 7.09
C GLU A 27 -10.69 11.36 7.78
N ALA A 28 -10.69 11.43 9.12
CA ALA A 28 -9.55 11.88 9.91
C ALA A 28 -8.32 10.98 9.68
N VAL A 29 -8.48 9.64 9.75
CA VAL A 29 -7.38 8.70 9.45
C VAL A 29 -6.89 8.88 8.01
N LYS A 30 -7.77 8.98 7.01
CA LYS A 30 -7.36 9.25 5.63
C LYS A 30 -6.60 10.57 5.49
N GLY A 31 -6.93 11.58 6.29
CA GLY A 31 -6.25 12.87 6.33
C GLY A 31 -4.77 12.73 6.69
N ILE A 32 -4.44 11.86 7.64
CA ILE A 32 -3.05 11.60 8.06
C ILE A 32 -2.18 11.14 6.87
N PHE A 33 -2.69 10.21 6.06
CA PHE A 33 -1.94 9.64 4.93
C PHE A 33 -1.87 10.56 3.70
N LYS A 34 -2.38 11.79 3.79
CA LYS A 34 -2.17 12.84 2.77
C LYS A 34 -0.93 13.69 3.03
N PHE A 35 -0.40 13.68 4.27
CA PHE A 35 0.83 14.40 4.58
C PHE A 35 2.03 13.75 3.87
N THR A 36 2.94 14.59 3.41
CA THR A 36 4.25 14.19 2.90
C THR A 36 5.33 14.32 3.96
N ASP A 37 5.16 15.22 4.92
CA ASP A 37 6.02 15.35 6.09
C ASP A 37 5.58 14.39 7.20
N ILE A 38 6.49 13.51 7.61
CA ILE A 38 6.25 12.51 8.66
C ILE A 38 5.99 13.15 10.03
N ASN A 39 6.58 14.31 10.34
CA ASN A 39 6.40 14.96 11.63
C ASN A 39 4.98 15.53 11.75
N LEU A 40 4.50 16.22 10.71
CA LEU A 40 3.11 16.70 10.65
C LEU A 40 2.11 15.54 10.67
N ALA A 41 2.42 14.44 9.96
CA ALA A 41 1.63 13.23 10.00
C ALA A 41 1.57 12.61 11.42
N ARG A 42 2.71 12.61 12.14
CA ARG A 42 2.82 12.08 13.51
C ARG A 42 2.01 12.92 14.49
N GLU A 43 2.05 14.24 14.38
CA GLU A 43 1.22 15.15 15.18
C GLU A 43 -0.28 14.94 14.92
N ALA A 44 -0.68 14.82 13.65
CA ALA A 44 -2.06 14.54 13.28
C ALA A 44 -2.52 13.17 13.81
N LYS A 45 -1.65 12.16 13.75
CA LYS A 45 -1.89 10.82 14.33
C LYS A 45 -2.09 10.90 15.85
N ASN A 46 -1.19 11.56 16.58
CA ASN A 46 -1.27 11.68 18.03
C ASN A 46 -2.56 12.38 18.48
N ARG A 47 -2.96 13.46 17.80
CA ARG A 47 -4.24 14.14 18.05
C ARG A 47 -5.43 13.22 17.82
N LEU A 48 -5.45 12.49 16.69
CA LEU A 48 -6.52 11.55 16.40
C LEU A 48 -6.61 10.43 17.44
N ILE A 49 -5.46 9.88 17.87
CA ILE A 49 -5.45 8.86 18.92
C ILE A 49 -6.03 9.42 20.21
N HIS A 50 -5.59 10.60 20.64
CA HIS A 50 -6.10 11.28 21.83
C HIS A 50 -7.63 11.47 21.79
N ASP A 51 -8.19 11.91 20.66
CA ASP A 51 -9.63 12.18 20.54
C ASP A 51 -10.52 10.93 20.54
N TYR A 52 -9.96 9.76 20.20
CA TYR A 52 -10.75 8.55 19.93
C TYR A 52 -10.37 7.32 20.76
N ILE A 53 -9.25 7.32 21.49
CA ILE A 53 -8.76 6.14 22.22
C ILE A 53 -9.72 5.67 23.32
N ASP A 54 -10.38 6.60 24.01
CA ASP A 54 -11.32 6.30 25.10
C ASP A 54 -12.63 5.67 24.60
N GLN A 55 -12.86 5.69 23.28
CA GLN A 55 -14.02 5.02 22.68
C GLN A 55 -13.68 3.55 22.39
N PRO A 56 -14.33 2.57 23.05
CA PRO A 56 -13.96 1.15 22.91
C PRO A 56 -14.00 0.63 21.47
N LYS A 57 -14.91 1.18 20.65
CA LYS A 57 -15.08 0.85 19.23
C LYS A 57 -13.93 1.30 18.33
N TYR A 58 -13.04 2.19 18.79
CA TYR A 58 -11.89 2.69 18.03
C TYR A 58 -10.54 2.33 18.65
N SER A 59 -10.49 1.93 19.92
CA SER A 59 -9.25 1.54 20.62
C SER A 59 -8.35 0.61 19.79
N LYS A 60 -8.89 -0.46 19.22
CA LYS A 60 -8.11 -1.38 18.36
C LYS A 60 -7.57 -0.71 17.08
N ALA A 61 -8.33 0.20 16.49
CA ALA A 61 -7.92 0.94 15.31
C ALA A 61 -6.82 1.96 15.64
N CYS A 62 -6.93 2.64 16.78
CA CYS A 62 -5.91 3.56 17.28
C CYS A 62 -4.59 2.83 17.58
N ALA A 63 -4.64 1.69 18.28
CA ALA A 63 -3.46 0.86 18.54
C ALA A 63 -2.82 0.38 17.22
N SER A 64 -3.63 -0.15 16.30
CA SER A 64 -3.14 -0.59 14.99
C SER A 64 -2.50 0.54 14.18
N LEU A 65 -3.07 1.75 14.25
CA LEU A 65 -2.53 2.95 13.62
C LEU A 65 -1.18 3.33 14.24
N ASP A 66 -1.08 3.33 15.56
CA ASP A 66 0.14 3.69 16.29
C ASP A 66 1.30 2.73 15.99
N ASP A 67 1.05 1.43 16.17
CA ASP A 67 2.04 0.36 15.97
C ASP A 67 2.61 0.34 14.55
N GLY A 68 1.76 0.60 13.55
CA GLY A 68 2.14 0.51 12.14
C GLY A 68 2.50 1.83 11.47
N PHE A 69 2.45 2.95 12.18
CA PHE A 69 2.61 4.28 11.60
C PHE A 69 3.99 4.48 10.97
N GLU A 70 5.06 4.22 11.73
CA GLU A 70 6.44 4.47 11.28
C GLU A 70 6.78 3.62 10.05
N ASP A 71 6.40 2.33 10.06
CA ASP A 71 6.55 1.46 8.89
C ASP A 71 5.78 1.96 7.66
N ALA A 72 4.59 2.55 7.86
CA ALA A 72 3.78 3.08 6.75
C ALA A 72 4.33 4.38 6.15
N PHE A 73 5.16 5.12 6.89
CA PHE A 73 5.80 6.36 6.46
C PHE A 73 7.29 6.22 6.14
N GLN A 74 7.89 5.03 6.27
CA GLN A 74 9.31 4.80 6.03
C GLN A 74 9.83 5.33 4.67
N TYR A 75 8.99 5.37 3.63
CA TYR A 75 9.32 5.89 2.31
C TYR A 75 9.69 7.38 2.31
N THR A 76 9.28 8.15 3.33
CA THR A 76 9.60 9.58 3.42
C THR A 76 11.08 9.83 3.72
N VAL A 77 11.83 8.82 4.18
CA VAL A 77 13.28 8.93 4.44
C VAL A 77 14.06 9.25 3.15
N GLN A 78 13.59 8.79 2.00
CA GLN A 78 14.19 9.11 0.69
C GLN A 78 13.72 10.46 0.13
N GLY A 79 12.97 11.25 0.90
CA GLY A 79 12.41 12.54 0.48
C GLY A 79 10.99 12.45 -0.09
N ASN A 80 10.39 13.62 -0.31
CA ASN A 80 8.98 13.76 -0.72
C ASN A 80 8.70 13.40 -2.19
N SER A 81 9.73 13.10 -2.98
CA SER A 81 9.65 12.83 -4.42
C SER A 81 9.07 11.45 -4.75
N HIS A 82 9.05 10.51 -3.79
CA HIS A 82 8.71 9.10 -4.05
C HIS A 82 7.35 8.65 -3.49
N ASN A 83 6.32 9.49 -3.63
CA ASN A 83 4.94 9.18 -3.21
C ASN A 83 4.34 7.89 -3.82
N ARG A 84 4.95 7.31 -4.86
CA ARG A 84 4.51 6.03 -5.44
C ARG A 84 4.96 4.81 -4.61
N LEU A 85 5.96 4.97 -3.74
CA LEU A 85 6.46 3.91 -2.84
C LEU A 85 5.49 3.60 -1.69
N LYS A 86 4.51 4.47 -1.42
CA LYS A 86 3.53 4.26 -0.36
C LYS A 86 2.53 3.13 -0.62
N SER A 87 2.52 2.56 -1.83
CA SER A 87 1.59 1.51 -2.24
C SER A 87 2.26 0.41 -3.05
N THR A 88 1.64 -0.77 -3.06
CA THR A 88 2.07 -1.96 -3.81
C THR A 88 1.38 -2.11 -5.17
N ASN A 89 0.72 -1.05 -5.67
CA ASN A 89 -0.11 -1.09 -6.88
C ASN A 89 0.62 -1.64 -8.12
N LEU A 90 1.90 -1.30 -8.32
CA LEU A 90 2.68 -1.79 -9.46
C LEU A 90 2.82 -3.32 -9.41
N ILE A 91 3.22 -3.85 -8.26
CA ILE A 91 3.43 -5.29 -8.06
C ILE A 91 2.08 -6.03 -8.13
N GLU A 92 1.03 -5.45 -7.55
CA GLU A 92 -0.32 -6.00 -7.66
C GLU A 92 -0.81 -6.07 -9.10
N ARG A 93 -0.55 -5.03 -9.92
CA ARG A 93 -0.90 -5.03 -11.34
C ARG A 93 -0.09 -6.06 -12.12
N LEU A 94 1.22 -6.17 -11.88
CA LEU A 94 2.06 -7.20 -12.49
C LEU A 94 1.53 -8.61 -12.14
N ASN A 95 1.23 -8.86 -10.87
CA ASN A 95 0.67 -10.13 -10.42
C ASN A 95 -0.69 -10.41 -11.07
N GLN A 96 -1.54 -9.40 -11.24
CA GLN A 96 -2.83 -9.54 -11.95
C GLN A 96 -2.63 -9.94 -13.41
N GLU A 97 -1.64 -9.38 -14.12
CA GLU A 97 -1.35 -9.74 -15.51
C GLU A 97 -0.86 -11.19 -15.64
N VAL A 98 -0.09 -11.68 -14.66
CA VAL A 98 0.28 -13.10 -14.55
C VAL A 98 -0.95 -13.96 -14.30
N ARG A 99 -1.77 -13.62 -13.29
CA ARG A 99 -3.01 -14.36 -12.97
C ARG A 99 -3.98 -14.41 -14.14
N ARG A 100 -4.02 -13.38 -14.98
CA ARG A 100 -4.88 -13.34 -16.18
C ARG A 100 -4.51 -14.42 -17.19
N ARG A 101 -3.21 -14.69 -17.42
CA ARG A 101 -2.77 -15.81 -18.30
C ARG A 101 -2.96 -17.15 -17.62
N GLU A 102 -2.58 -17.25 -16.35
CA GLU A 102 -2.66 -18.49 -15.56
C GLU A 102 -4.10 -19.04 -15.48
N LYS A 103 -5.08 -18.14 -15.27
CA LYS A 103 -6.49 -18.51 -15.07
C LYS A 103 -7.09 -19.31 -16.24
N ILE A 104 -6.57 -19.13 -17.45
CA ILE A 104 -7.02 -19.88 -18.65
C ILE A 104 -6.50 -21.32 -18.61
N ILE A 105 -5.26 -21.51 -18.16
CA ILE A 105 -4.58 -22.81 -18.17
C ILE A 105 -5.12 -23.73 -17.07
N ARG A 106 -5.51 -23.16 -15.92
CA ARG A 106 -6.03 -23.84 -14.70
C ARG A 106 -5.04 -24.78 -14.02
N ILE A 107 -4.47 -25.74 -14.74
CA ILE A 107 -3.51 -26.74 -14.23
C ILE A 107 -2.32 -26.82 -15.19
N PHE A 108 -1.12 -26.65 -14.66
CA PHE A 108 0.11 -26.81 -15.43
C PHE A 108 0.58 -28.28 -15.40
N PRO A 109 1.09 -28.81 -16.52
CA PRO A 109 1.61 -30.17 -16.57
C PRO A 109 2.89 -30.37 -15.74
N ASN A 110 3.69 -29.31 -15.54
CA ASN A 110 4.86 -29.31 -14.65
C ASN A 110 5.31 -27.87 -14.32
N GLN A 111 6.21 -27.73 -13.34
CA GLN A 111 6.75 -26.43 -12.93
C GLN A 111 7.46 -25.69 -14.07
N THR A 112 8.19 -26.40 -14.93
CA THR A 112 8.90 -25.78 -16.06
C THR A 112 7.93 -25.09 -17.03
N SER A 113 6.77 -25.68 -17.30
CA SER A 113 5.74 -25.08 -18.15
C SER A 113 5.15 -23.81 -17.53
N ALA A 114 4.96 -23.77 -16.21
CA ALA A 114 4.53 -22.58 -15.49
C ALA A 114 5.60 -21.47 -15.57
N ASN A 115 6.87 -21.83 -15.33
CA ASN A 115 7.99 -20.90 -15.43
C ASN A 115 8.10 -20.27 -16.82
N ARG A 116 7.90 -21.04 -17.89
CA ARG A 116 7.93 -20.51 -19.27
C ARG A 116 6.83 -19.46 -19.50
N LEU A 117 5.60 -19.74 -19.09
CA LEU A 117 4.50 -18.79 -19.25
C LEU A 117 4.74 -17.53 -18.42
N ILE A 118 5.01 -17.69 -17.12
CA ILE A 118 5.23 -16.56 -16.22
C ILE A 118 6.42 -15.73 -16.72
N GLY A 119 7.52 -16.39 -17.09
CA GLY A 119 8.69 -15.74 -17.67
C GLY A 119 8.38 -14.95 -18.94
N ALA A 120 7.61 -15.52 -19.87
CA ALA A 120 7.19 -14.81 -21.08
C ALA A 120 6.39 -13.54 -20.76
N VAL A 121 5.43 -13.62 -19.83
CA VAL A 121 4.65 -12.45 -19.39
C VAL A 121 5.52 -11.37 -18.76
N LEU A 122 6.52 -11.78 -17.96
CA LEU A 122 7.44 -10.85 -17.33
C LEU A 122 8.39 -10.19 -18.33
N MET A 123 8.85 -10.93 -19.35
CA MET A 123 9.67 -10.38 -20.44
C MET A 123 8.88 -9.35 -21.24
N ASP A 124 7.63 -9.64 -21.63
CA ASP A 124 6.77 -8.68 -22.34
C ASP A 124 6.58 -7.38 -21.54
N LEU A 125 6.30 -7.49 -20.23
CA LEU A 125 6.13 -6.34 -19.35
C LEU A 125 7.44 -5.56 -19.16
N HIS A 126 8.57 -6.26 -19.08
CA HIS A 126 9.88 -5.65 -18.98
C HIS A 126 10.19 -4.81 -20.21
N ASP A 127 9.96 -5.36 -21.40
CA ASP A 127 10.14 -4.64 -22.66
C ASP A 127 9.23 -3.41 -22.71
N GLU A 128 7.95 -3.54 -22.36
CA GLU A 128 7.02 -2.41 -22.25
C GLU A 128 7.55 -1.31 -21.31
N TRP A 129 8.12 -1.69 -20.16
CA TRP A 129 8.66 -0.73 -19.19
C TRP A 129 9.93 -0.04 -19.68
N ILE A 130 10.79 -0.73 -20.44
CA ILE A 130 12.00 -0.16 -21.04
C ILE A 130 11.64 0.88 -22.10
N TYR A 131 10.70 0.55 -23.00
CA TYR A 131 10.32 1.43 -24.11
C TYR A 131 9.29 2.51 -23.73
N SER A 132 8.67 2.39 -22.55
CA SER A 132 7.72 3.39 -22.05
C SER A 132 8.42 4.72 -21.75
N SER A 133 7.87 5.81 -22.31
CA SER A 133 8.29 7.18 -21.97
C SER A 133 7.91 7.58 -20.53
N ARG A 134 7.08 6.79 -19.85
CA ARG A 134 6.61 7.05 -18.49
C ARG A 134 7.38 6.21 -17.46
N LYS A 135 8.31 6.84 -16.74
CA LYS A 135 8.99 6.21 -15.60
C LYS A 135 8.04 6.04 -14.40
N TYR A 136 8.01 4.85 -13.80
CA TYR A 136 7.20 4.59 -12.60
C TYR A 136 7.80 5.22 -11.34
N ILE A 137 9.11 5.16 -11.14
CA ILE A 137 9.82 5.93 -10.12
C ILE A 137 10.96 6.64 -10.81
N ASN A 138 11.18 7.91 -10.49
CA ASN A 138 12.33 8.66 -10.95
C ASN A 138 13.20 8.97 -9.73
N PHE A 139 14.40 8.39 -9.69
CA PHE A 139 15.39 8.58 -8.62
C PHE A 139 16.37 9.71 -8.92
N ASP A 140 16.35 10.27 -10.14
CA ASP A 140 17.29 11.30 -10.61
C ASP A 140 16.85 12.73 -10.24
N LYS A 141 16.12 12.90 -9.13
CA LYS A 141 15.62 14.20 -8.66
C LYS A 141 16.00 14.48 -7.22
#